data_AF-A0A520CGG7-F1
#
_entry.id   AF-A0A520CGG7-F1
#
_cell.length_a   1.000
_cell.length_b   1.000
_cell.length_c   1.000
_cell.angle_alpha   90.00
_cell.angle_beta   90.00
_cell.angle_gamma   90.00
#
_symmetry.space_group_name_H-M   'P 1'
#
loop_
_entity.id
_entity.type
_entity.pdbx_description
1 polymer ?
#
loop_
_entity_poly.entity_id
_entity_poly.type
_entity_poly.pdbx_seq_one_letter_code
_entity_poly.pdbx_strand_id
1 'polypeptide(L)' 'INAGAREHGVSYSQLIGKLATKNIGLNRKVLADLAMNHKDAFKAIIDAVK' A
#
# COMPACT_ATOMS: atom_id res chain seq x y z
N ILE A 1 7.50 1.40 1.89
CA ILE A 1 6.40 0.49 1.49
C ILE A 1 6.44 -0.83 2.26
N ASN A 2 7.47 -1.67 2.14
CA ASN A 2 7.47 -3.00 2.79
C ASN A 2 7.30 -2.95 4.32
N ALA A 3 7.99 -2.03 5.00
CA ALA A 3 7.82 -1.82 6.44
C ALA A 3 6.37 -1.46 6.80
N GLY A 4 5.81 -0.41 6.19
CA GLY A 4 4.41 -0.02 6.42
C GLY A 4 3.41 -1.12 6.04
N ALA A 5 3.61 -1.85 4.94
CA ALA A 5 2.73 -2.95 4.56
C ALA A 5 2.70 -4.06 5.64
N ARG A 6 3.87 -4.40 6.19
CA ARG A 6 4.01 -5.39 7.27
C ARG A 6 3.33 -4.94 8.55
N GLU A 7 3.37 -3.66 8.89
CA GLU A 7 2.63 -3.09 10.04
C GLU A 7 1.12 -3.33 9.94
N HIS A 8 0.59 -3.50 8.73
CA HIS A 8 -0.82 -3.80 8.47
C HIS A 8 -1.11 -5.27 8.13
N GLY A 9 -0.13 -6.16 8.35
CA GLY A 9 -0.29 -7.61 8.14
C GLY A 9 -0.29 -8.04 6.66
N VAL A 10 0.22 -7.20 5.75
CA VAL A 10 0.29 -7.51 4.31
C VAL A 10 1.74 -7.46 3.84
N SER A 11 2.18 -8.46 3.07
CA SER A 11 3.49 -8.36 2.43
C SER A 11 3.47 -7.34 1.29
N TYR A 12 4.64 -6.78 0.96
CA TYR A 12 4.78 -5.91 -0.21
C TYR A 12 4.25 -6.54 -1.50
N SER A 13 4.61 -7.81 -1.78
CA SER A 13 4.17 -8.51 -2.99
C SER A 13 2.65 -8.70 -3.02
N GLN A 14 2.03 -9.00 -1.87
CA GLN A 14 0.57 -9.07 -1.77
C GLN A 14 -0.10 -7.71 -1.98
N LEU A 15 0.44 -6.64 -1.39
CA LEU A 15 -0.07 -5.27 -1.58
C LEU A 15 -0.03 -4.87 -3.06
N ILE A 16 1.11 -5.06 -3.73
CA ILE A 16 1.27 -4.72 -5.15
C ILE A 16 0.38 -5.61 -6.03
N GLY A 17 0.29 -6.91 -5.75
CA GLY A 17 -0.61 -7.81 -6.46
C GLY A 17 -2.07 -7.38 -6.32
N LYS A 18 -2.52 -7.07 -5.10
CA LYS A 18 -3.89 -6.62 -4.84
C LYS A 18 -4.21 -5.28 -5.52
N LEU A 19 -3.27 -4.32 -5.49
CA LEU A 19 -3.39 -3.06 -6.23
C LEU A 19 -3.57 -3.30 -7.74
N ALA A 20 -2.77 -4.20 -8.33
CA ALA A 20 -2.90 -4.57 -9.73
C ALA A 20 -4.25 -5.24 -10.03
N THR A 21 -4.70 -6.19 -9.20
CA THR A 21 -6.00 -6.87 -9.41
C THR A 21 -7.20 -5.94 -9.30
N LYS A 22 -7.12 -4.88 -8.48
CA LYS A 22 -8.15 -3.85 -8.38
C LYS A 22 -7.98 -2.71 -9.41
N ASN A 23 -7.07 -2.85 -10.38
CA ASN A 23 -6.71 -1.84 -11.38
C ASN A 23 -6.32 -0.47 -10.78
N ILE A 24 -5.74 -0.47 -9.58
CA ILE A 24 -5.26 0.74 -8.92
C ILE A 24 -3.83 1.00 -9.40
N GLY A 25 -3.71 1.87 -10.41
CA GLY A 25 -2.43 2.29 -11.00
C GLY A 25 -1.64 3.25 -10.12
N LEU A 26 -1.34 2.87 -8.87
CA LEU A 26 -0.59 3.73 -7.95
C LEU A 26 0.92 3.63 -8.21
N ASN A 27 1.58 4.79 -8.32
CA ASN A 27 3.03 4.84 -8.48
C ASN A 27 3.73 4.42 -7.17
N ARG A 28 4.75 3.56 -7.26
CA ARG A 28 5.55 3.11 -6.11
C ARG A 28 6.19 4.27 -5.35
N LYS A 29 6.61 5.35 -6.02
CA LYS A 29 7.17 6.53 -5.34
C LYS A 29 6.14 7.20 -4.44
N VAL A 30 4.93 7.40 -4.95
CA VAL A 30 3.80 7.96 -4.18
C VAL A 30 3.43 7.01 -3.05
N LEU A 31 3.35 5.70 -3.30
CA LEU A 31 3.06 4.71 -2.26
C LEU A 31 4.12 4.71 -1.13
N ALA A 32 5.39 4.94 -1.47
CA ALA A 32 6.46 5.04 -0.48
C ALA A 32 6.35 6.31 0.36
N ASP A 33 6.07 7.43 -0.28
CA ASP A 33 5.84 8.71 0.39
C ASP A 33 4.64 8.64 1.33
N LEU A 34 3.51 8.10 0.86
CA LEU A 34 2.32 7.88 1.69
C LEU A 34 2.64 6.99 2.89
N ALA A 35 3.40 5.91 2.70
CA ALA A 35 3.78 5.02 3.81
C ALA A 35 4.65 5.69 4.89
N MET A 36 5.42 6.73 4.55
CA MET A 36 6.30 7.43 5.50
C MET A 36 5.64 8.68 6.10
N ASN A 37 4.99 9.48 5.26
CA ASN A 37 4.54 10.83 5.60
C ASN A 37 3.03 10.93 5.80
N HIS A 38 2.24 10.01 5.23
CA HIS A 38 0.78 10.04 5.27
C HIS A 38 0.19 8.68 5.68
N LYS A 39 0.51 8.24 6.90
CA LYS A 39 0.16 6.89 7.40
C LYS A 39 -1.34 6.56 7.29
N ASP A 40 -2.21 7.54 7.55
CA ASP A 40 -3.66 7.34 7.46
C ASP A 40 -4.12 7.07 6.01
N ALA A 41 -3.56 7.80 5.04
CA ALA A 41 -3.85 7.58 3.62
C ALA A 41 -3.30 6.22 3.15
N PHE A 42 -2.09 5.85 3.60
CA PHE A 42 -1.52 4.54 3.30
C PHE A 42 -2.35 3.39 3.89
N LYS A 43 -2.85 3.55 5.12
CA LYS A 43 -3.78 2.60 5.74
C LYS A 43 -5.09 2.48 4.95
N ALA A 44 -5.67 3.60 4.54
CA ALA A 44 -6.89 3.61 3.72
C ALA A 44 -6.71 2.85 2.39
N ILE A 45 -5.55 2.99 1.74
CA ILE A 45 -5.20 2.21 0.54
C ILE A 45 -5.15 0.72 0.87
N ILE A 46 -4.46 0.35 1.96
CA ILE A 46 -4.35 -1.05 2.37
C ILE A 46 -5.72 -1.66 2.66
N ASP A 47 -6.58 -0.93 3.37
CA ASP A 47 -7.93 -1.40 3.69
C ASP A 47 -8.81 -1.46 2.42
N ALA A 48 -8.64 -0.53 1.47
CA ALA A 48 -9.33 -0.56 0.19
C ALA A 48 -8.90 -1.74 -0.69
N VAL A 49 -7.68 -2.28 -0.52
CA VAL A 49 -7.19 -3.45 -1.27
C VAL A 49 -7.28 -4.77 -0.53
N LYS A 50 -7.64 -4.77 0.76
CA LYS A 50 -7.99 -6.01 1.46
C LYS A 50 -9.06 -6.77 0.68
#